data_AF-A0A3M8PYS7-F1
#
_entry.id   AF-A0A3M8PYS7-F1
#
_cell.length_a   1.000
_cell.length_b   1.000
_cell.length_c   1.000
_cell.angle_alpha   90.00
_cell.angle_beta   90.00
_cell.angle_gamma   90.00
#
_symmetry.space_group_name_H-M   'P 1'
#
loop_
_entity.id
_entity.type
_entity.pdbx_description
1 polymer ?
#
loop_
_entity_poly.entity_id
_entity_poly.type
_entity_poly.pdbx_seq_one_letter_code
_entity_poly.pdbx_strand_id
1 'polypeptide(L)'
;MSIVINIIVTLALLYWPMVVMMSPMMFAAPGATDDKGMVLTAVFFIFYPVTMFLFLGIFGGKYFGLNSFALALVSTFIVLFVLSFFGYTGMISNVIKGIPNSGYGVVGNTVYYNADPIIGADVESFNTYKSEDYQNDYSVGQYAVDNQSLYFRGQSLSGVRIENLVGKFIAYEFYWLNDTQVIKNGEIIEGLDPQTFGDFEGFSYWTYSKVGEQYRLFYDNVLVKLADFSSFVPLTDMLAKDNRRVFYEGKPIALEADVESFDTFSIYGFARDKDRLYYFGGESPVVVSGADPDSFDELGWRYYKDKNAIYYVQEEEGASILESVDHGSFQVLGYVEGHDYDAKDTNGYYVRGEKVSEQ
;
A
#
# COMPACT_ATOMS: atom_id res chain seq x y z
N MET A 1 28.97 -50.42 2.30
CA MET A 1 29.24 -49.03 2.74
C MET A 1 28.81 -47.99 1.69
N SER A 2 29.06 -48.20 0.38
CA SER A 2 28.73 -47.23 -0.67
C SER A 2 27.24 -46.90 -0.80
N ILE A 3 26.32 -47.87 -0.65
CA ILE A 3 24.89 -47.61 -0.83
C ILE A 3 24.28 -46.75 0.28
N VAL A 4 24.72 -46.95 1.52
CA VAL A 4 24.30 -46.13 2.67
C VAL A 4 24.76 -44.69 2.50
N ILE A 5 26.00 -44.47 2.07
CA ILE A 5 26.53 -43.14 1.75
C ILE A 5 25.73 -42.49 0.62
N ASN A 6 25.41 -43.22 -0.45
CA ASN A 6 24.57 -42.70 -1.54
C ASN A 6 23.18 -42.28 -1.07
N ILE A 7 22.54 -43.07 -0.19
CA ILE A 7 21.22 -42.73 0.38
C ILE A 7 21.32 -41.44 1.20
N ILE A 8 22.31 -41.33 2.08
CA ILE A 8 22.52 -40.13 2.91
C ILE A 8 22.74 -38.89 2.03
N VAL A 9 23.62 -38.99 1.03
CA VAL A 9 23.88 -37.90 0.06
C VAL A 9 22.62 -37.53 -0.70
N THR A 10 21.81 -38.51 -1.11
CA THR A 10 20.54 -38.27 -1.81
C THR A 10 19.54 -37.52 -0.94
N LEU A 11 19.35 -37.98 0.31
CA LEU A 11 18.46 -37.33 1.27
C LEU A 11 18.90 -35.89 1.57
N ALA A 12 20.21 -35.65 1.69
CA ALA A 12 20.73 -34.29 1.82
C ALA A 12 20.37 -33.44 0.60
N LEU A 13 20.67 -33.90 -0.62
CA LEU A 13 20.42 -33.16 -1.86
C LEU A 13 18.94 -32.83 -2.11
N LEU A 14 18.01 -33.68 -1.67
CA LEU A 14 16.56 -33.41 -1.79
C LEU A 14 16.14 -32.12 -1.06
N TYR A 15 16.92 -31.68 -0.08
CA TYR A 15 16.66 -30.43 0.64
C TYR A 15 17.17 -29.18 -0.11
N TRP A 16 18.04 -29.34 -1.12
CA TRP A 16 18.66 -28.21 -1.81
C TRP A 16 17.65 -27.31 -2.55
N PRO A 17 16.67 -27.85 -3.30
CA PRO A 17 15.64 -27.02 -3.91
C PRO A 17 14.84 -26.20 -2.90
N MET A 18 14.57 -26.76 -1.70
CA MET A 18 13.90 -26.02 -0.63
C MET A 18 14.74 -24.84 -0.14
N VAL A 19 16.05 -25.04 0.05
CA VAL A 19 16.98 -23.95 0.42
C VAL A 19 16.97 -22.83 -0.64
N VAL A 20 17.01 -23.19 -1.92
CA VAL A 20 16.98 -22.21 -3.02
C VAL A 20 15.63 -21.49 -3.09
N MET A 21 14.51 -22.19 -2.86
CA MET A 21 13.19 -21.55 -2.87
C MET A 21 12.95 -20.65 -1.64
N MET A 22 13.58 -20.97 -0.50
CA MET A 22 13.47 -20.17 0.73
C MET A 22 14.45 -18.98 0.76
N SER A 23 15.50 -18.96 -0.06
CA SER A 23 16.49 -17.89 -0.01
C SER A 23 15.94 -16.50 -0.34
N PRO A 24 14.99 -16.31 -1.28
CA PRO A 24 14.38 -14.99 -1.48
C PRO A 24 13.62 -14.50 -0.25
N MET A 25 12.92 -15.39 0.46
CA MET A 25 12.19 -15.05 1.69
C MET A 25 13.13 -14.65 2.82
N MET A 26 14.30 -15.29 2.92
CA MET A 26 15.33 -14.91 3.90
C MET A 26 15.79 -13.46 3.70
N PHE A 27 15.87 -13.00 2.44
CA PHE A 27 16.25 -11.64 2.09
C PHE A 27 15.09 -10.65 2.04
N ALA A 28 13.84 -11.11 2.20
CA ALA A 28 12.68 -10.22 2.29
C ALA A 28 12.56 -9.52 3.65
N ALA A 29 13.27 -10.01 4.67
CA ALA A 29 13.33 -9.36 5.97
C ALA A 29 14.08 -8.01 5.88
N PRO A 30 13.56 -6.93 6.51
CA PRO A 30 14.22 -5.62 6.49
C PRO A 30 15.68 -5.69 6.95
N GLY A 31 16.60 -5.12 6.16
CA GLY A 31 18.03 -5.10 6.43
C GLY A 31 18.77 -6.42 6.20
N ALA A 32 18.10 -7.52 5.87
CA ALA A 32 18.74 -8.83 5.68
C ALA A 32 19.72 -8.85 4.50
N THR A 33 19.49 -8.04 3.47
CA THR A 33 20.37 -7.89 2.31
C THR A 33 21.66 -7.13 2.62
N ASP A 34 21.69 -6.40 3.73
CA ASP A 34 22.84 -5.61 4.18
C ASP A 34 23.61 -6.28 5.32
N ASP A 35 22.99 -7.25 6.00
CA ASP A 35 23.64 -8.04 7.04
C ASP A 35 24.62 -9.07 6.43
N LYS A 36 25.91 -8.83 6.67
CA LYS A 36 26.99 -9.71 6.22
C LYS A 36 26.91 -11.13 6.76
N GLY A 37 26.44 -11.31 7.99
CA GLY A 37 26.24 -12.64 8.56
C GLY A 37 25.14 -13.39 7.81
N MET A 38 23.99 -12.75 7.59
CA MET A 38 22.84 -13.34 6.91
C MET A 38 23.16 -13.66 5.44
N VAL A 39 23.73 -12.72 4.69
CA VAL A 39 24.11 -12.93 3.28
C VAL A 39 25.13 -14.06 3.16
N LEU A 40 26.19 -14.08 3.96
CA LEU A 40 27.19 -15.15 3.90
C LEU A 40 26.62 -16.51 4.35
N THR A 41 25.71 -16.53 5.33
CA THR A 41 25.02 -17.74 5.78
C THR A 41 24.14 -18.31 4.67
N ALA A 42 23.33 -17.48 4.02
CA ALA A 42 22.50 -17.87 2.88
C ALA A 42 23.35 -18.49 1.76
N VAL A 43 24.46 -17.82 1.40
CA VAL A 43 25.40 -18.31 0.37
C VAL A 43 26.00 -19.65 0.77
N PHE A 44 26.44 -19.80 2.03
CA PHE A 44 26.96 -21.07 2.52
C PHE A 44 25.96 -22.22 2.36
N PHE A 45 24.68 -21.99 2.70
CA PHE A 45 23.63 -22.98 2.48
C PHE A 45 23.37 -23.25 0.99
N ILE A 46 23.38 -22.24 0.13
CA ILE A 46 23.22 -22.48 -1.32
C ILE A 46 24.38 -23.33 -1.87
N PHE A 47 25.60 -23.15 -1.35
CA PHE A 47 26.81 -23.89 -1.77
C PHE A 47 26.94 -25.31 -1.17
N TYR A 48 26.07 -25.76 -0.26
CA TYR A 48 26.30 -27.02 0.45
C TYR A 48 26.44 -28.27 -0.46
N PRO A 49 25.78 -28.39 -1.64
CA PRO A 49 26.03 -29.52 -2.52
C PRO A 49 27.49 -29.62 -2.99
N VAL A 50 28.13 -28.47 -3.24
CA VAL A 50 29.53 -28.40 -3.65
C VAL A 50 30.43 -28.90 -2.52
N THR A 51 30.26 -28.37 -1.31
CA THR A 51 31.07 -28.76 -0.15
C THR A 51 30.88 -30.23 0.18
N MET A 52 29.64 -30.73 0.12
CA MET A 52 29.31 -32.12 0.33
C MET A 52 30.02 -33.05 -0.66
N PHE A 53 30.03 -32.75 -1.96
CA PHE A 53 30.72 -33.57 -2.96
C PHE A 53 32.25 -33.48 -2.85
N LEU A 54 32.81 -32.32 -2.47
CA LEU A 54 34.23 -32.20 -2.14
C LEU A 54 34.61 -33.10 -0.96
N PHE A 55 33.83 -33.06 0.13
CA PHE A 55 34.05 -33.93 1.28
C PHE A 55 33.95 -35.41 0.90
N LEU A 56 32.93 -35.80 0.12
CA LEU A 56 32.79 -37.16 -0.37
C LEU A 56 34.03 -37.60 -1.17
N GLY A 57 34.57 -36.72 -2.02
CA GLY A 57 35.77 -36.97 -2.81
C GLY A 57 37.04 -37.12 -1.99
N ILE A 58 37.24 -36.30 -0.95
CA ILE A 58 38.40 -36.36 -0.04
C ILE A 58 38.51 -37.73 0.62
N PHE A 59 37.38 -38.36 0.95
CA PHE A 59 37.35 -39.71 1.54
C PHE A 59 37.27 -40.85 0.50
N GLY A 60 37.54 -40.56 -0.78
CA GLY A 60 37.53 -41.56 -1.85
C GLY A 60 36.14 -42.08 -2.23
N GLY A 61 35.08 -41.40 -1.78
CA GLY A 61 33.70 -41.75 -2.10
C GLY A 61 33.33 -41.46 -3.55
N LYS A 62 32.37 -42.21 -4.06
CA LYS A 62 31.70 -42.01 -5.36
C LYS A 62 30.20 -41.96 -5.14
N TYR A 63 29.49 -41.14 -5.89
CA TYR A 63 28.03 -41.06 -5.83
C TYR A 63 27.44 -41.82 -7.02
N PHE A 64 26.76 -42.95 -6.77
CA PHE A 64 26.26 -43.85 -7.82
C PHE A 64 27.28 -44.19 -8.92
N GLY A 65 28.55 -44.38 -8.53
CA GLY A 65 29.65 -44.68 -9.45
C GLY A 65 30.28 -43.47 -10.15
N LEU A 66 29.65 -42.29 -10.04
CA LEU A 66 30.18 -41.03 -10.56
C LEU A 66 31.29 -40.47 -9.66
N ASN A 67 32.24 -39.79 -10.29
CA ASN A 67 33.36 -39.14 -9.60
C ASN A 67 32.85 -37.93 -8.80
N SER A 68 33.16 -37.88 -7.50
CA SER A 68 32.69 -36.83 -6.59
C SER A 68 33.26 -35.45 -6.91
N PHE A 69 34.51 -35.34 -7.38
CA PHE A 69 35.08 -34.05 -7.80
C PHE A 69 34.43 -33.54 -9.09
N ALA A 70 34.07 -34.43 -10.01
CA ALA A 70 33.30 -34.06 -11.21
C ALA A 70 31.90 -33.56 -10.83
N LEU A 71 31.24 -34.20 -9.87
CA LEU A 71 29.95 -33.74 -9.35
C LEU A 71 30.06 -32.41 -8.61
N ALA A 72 31.11 -32.22 -7.81
CA ALA A 72 31.37 -30.92 -7.18
C ALA A 72 31.51 -29.80 -8.22
N LEU A 73 32.21 -30.06 -9.33
CA LEU A 73 32.33 -29.10 -10.43
C LEU A 73 30.98 -28.78 -11.07
N VAL A 74 30.17 -29.79 -11.38
CA VAL A 74 28.82 -29.59 -11.93
C VAL A 74 27.94 -28.79 -10.96
N SER A 75 27.96 -29.15 -9.67
CA SER A 75 27.24 -28.42 -8.62
C SER A 75 27.69 -26.97 -8.51
N THR A 76 28.99 -26.67 -8.70
CA THR A 76 29.48 -25.29 -8.72
C THR A 76 28.83 -24.49 -9.84
N PHE A 77 28.76 -25.03 -11.06
CA PHE A 77 28.09 -24.33 -12.17
C PHE A 77 26.61 -24.10 -11.91
N ILE A 78 25.92 -25.09 -11.34
CA ILE A 78 24.51 -24.98 -10.98
C ILE A 78 24.31 -23.89 -9.92
N VAL A 79 25.13 -23.88 -8.86
CA VAL A 79 25.05 -22.87 -7.79
C VAL A 79 25.35 -21.48 -8.34
N LEU A 80 26.39 -21.32 -9.14
CA LEU A 80 26.72 -20.02 -9.75
C LEU A 80 25.60 -19.51 -10.66
N PHE A 81 24.95 -20.41 -11.40
CA PHE A 81 23.75 -20.06 -12.17
C PHE A 81 22.63 -19.57 -11.27
N VAL A 82 22.32 -20.27 -10.17
CA VAL A 82 21.30 -19.85 -9.19
C VAL A 82 21.63 -18.47 -8.61
N LEU A 83 22.87 -18.25 -8.16
CA LEU A 83 23.28 -16.96 -7.60
C LEU A 83 23.15 -15.82 -8.63
N SER A 84 23.50 -16.09 -9.89
CA SER A 84 23.35 -15.11 -10.96
C SER A 84 21.88 -14.85 -11.31
N PHE A 85 21.06 -15.90 -11.36
CA PHE A 85 19.64 -15.82 -11.70
C PHE A 85 18.85 -14.99 -10.68
N PHE A 86 19.16 -15.14 -9.39
CA PHE A 86 18.54 -14.36 -8.31
C PHE A 86 19.26 -13.05 -7.98
N GLY A 87 20.32 -12.68 -8.71
CA GLY A 87 21.07 -11.44 -8.49
C GLY A 87 21.95 -11.42 -7.22
N TYR A 88 22.10 -12.56 -6.53
CA TYR A 88 22.89 -12.66 -5.29
C TYR A 88 24.37 -12.36 -5.50
N THR A 89 24.91 -12.55 -6.71
CA THR A 89 26.31 -12.20 -7.01
C THR A 89 26.62 -10.72 -6.78
N GLY A 90 25.71 -9.83 -7.18
CA GLY A 90 25.81 -8.40 -6.92
C GLY A 90 25.71 -8.11 -5.42
N MET A 91 24.69 -8.68 -4.78
CA MET A 91 24.45 -8.55 -3.34
C MET A 91 25.67 -8.93 -2.49
N ILE A 92 26.28 -10.07 -2.77
CA ILE A 92 27.50 -10.54 -2.10
C ILE A 92 28.65 -9.57 -2.33
N SER A 93 28.85 -9.12 -3.58
CA SER A 93 29.90 -8.14 -3.88
C SER A 93 29.69 -6.85 -3.09
N ASN A 94 28.45 -6.40 -2.96
CA ASN A 94 28.11 -5.14 -2.29
C ASN A 94 28.45 -5.24 -0.80
N VAL A 95 27.98 -6.30 -0.12
CA VAL A 95 28.26 -6.50 1.30
C VAL A 95 29.75 -6.71 1.59
N ILE A 96 30.50 -7.37 0.71
CA ILE A 96 31.97 -7.50 0.86
C ILE A 96 32.64 -6.13 0.79
N LYS A 97 32.14 -5.23 -0.07
CA LYS A 97 32.63 -3.86 -0.22
C LYS A 97 32.07 -2.88 0.83
N GLY A 98 31.09 -3.31 1.64
CA GLY A 98 30.35 -2.45 2.57
C GLY A 98 29.30 -1.56 1.90
N ILE A 99 28.97 -1.80 0.62
CA ILE A 99 27.94 -1.08 -0.13
C ILE A 99 26.57 -1.59 0.30
N PRO A 100 25.63 -0.70 0.68
CA PRO A 100 24.27 -1.10 1.02
C PRO A 100 23.52 -1.56 -0.23
N ASN A 101 22.92 -2.74 -0.17
CA ASN A 101 21.93 -3.27 -1.11
C ASN A 101 20.55 -2.64 -0.95
N SER A 102 20.24 -2.07 0.22
CA SER A 102 18.99 -1.37 0.45
C SER A 102 19.17 -0.04 1.17
N GLY A 103 18.39 0.97 0.78
CA GLY A 103 18.46 2.32 1.33
C GLY A 103 19.73 3.07 0.94
N TYR A 104 19.97 4.17 1.65
CA TYR A 104 21.15 5.01 1.44
C TYR A 104 22.35 4.54 2.26
N GLY A 105 23.54 4.78 1.76
CA GLY A 105 24.75 4.70 2.57
C GLY A 105 25.99 5.25 1.88
N VAL A 106 27.02 5.51 2.68
CA VAL A 106 28.26 6.14 2.24
C VAL A 106 29.39 5.13 2.35
N VAL A 107 30.12 4.90 1.25
CA VAL A 107 31.28 4.01 1.22
C VAL A 107 32.45 4.71 0.54
N GLY A 108 33.50 4.97 1.31
CA GLY A 108 34.64 5.74 0.85
C GLY A 108 34.20 7.16 0.47
N ASN A 109 34.43 7.56 -0.78
CA ASN A 109 34.06 8.87 -1.31
C ASN A 109 32.87 8.78 -2.27
N THR A 110 31.92 7.89 -2.00
CA THR A 110 30.75 7.67 -2.85
C THR A 110 29.52 7.39 -2.00
N VAL A 111 28.43 8.06 -2.32
CA VAL A 111 27.11 7.81 -1.76
C VAL A 111 26.38 6.81 -2.65
N TYR A 112 25.62 5.91 -2.06
CA TYR A 112 24.84 4.88 -2.74
C TYR A 112 23.38 4.94 -2.31
N TYR A 113 22.48 4.53 -3.21
CA TYR A 113 21.12 4.15 -2.90
C TYR A 113 20.81 2.80 -3.56
N ASN A 114 20.43 1.79 -2.77
CA ASN A 114 20.19 0.42 -3.27
C ASN A 114 21.34 -0.11 -4.15
N ALA A 115 22.59 0.10 -3.70
CA ALA A 115 23.84 -0.21 -4.38
C ALA A 115 24.16 0.57 -5.67
N ASP A 116 23.29 1.48 -6.10
CA ASP A 116 23.56 2.38 -7.22
C ASP A 116 24.27 3.65 -6.71
N PRO A 117 25.41 4.04 -7.32
CA PRO A 117 26.14 5.23 -6.89
C PRO A 117 25.39 6.52 -7.27
N ILE A 118 25.27 7.45 -6.33
CA ILE A 118 24.70 8.78 -6.52
C ILE A 118 25.83 9.73 -6.94
N ILE A 119 25.87 10.06 -8.23
CA ILE A 119 26.89 10.95 -8.79
C ILE A 119 26.55 12.40 -8.43
N GLY A 120 27.53 13.12 -7.88
CA GLY A 120 27.39 14.54 -7.54
C GLY A 120 26.98 14.80 -6.09
N ALA A 121 26.66 13.76 -5.30
CA ALA A 121 26.37 13.92 -3.89
C ALA A 121 27.60 14.36 -3.08
N ASP A 122 27.40 15.31 -2.19
CA ASP A 122 28.43 15.79 -1.27
C ASP A 122 28.56 14.83 -0.09
N VAL A 123 29.60 14.00 -0.14
CA VAL A 123 29.83 12.92 0.83
C VAL A 123 30.01 13.43 2.25
N GLU A 124 30.64 14.59 2.44
CA GLU A 124 30.98 15.11 3.77
C GLU A 124 29.75 15.61 4.54
N SER A 125 28.75 16.14 3.81
CA SER A 125 27.51 16.66 4.39
C SER A 125 26.31 15.72 4.21
N PHE A 126 26.49 14.55 3.59
CA PHE A 126 25.42 13.61 3.33
C PHE A 126 24.83 13.03 4.62
N ASN A 127 23.51 13.12 4.77
CA ASN A 127 22.75 12.66 5.92
C ASN A 127 21.48 11.93 5.48
N THR A 128 21.14 10.86 6.18
CA THR A 128 19.94 10.05 5.96
C THR A 128 18.92 10.30 7.07
N TYR A 129 17.64 10.19 6.75
CA TYR A 129 16.58 10.28 7.74
C TYR A 129 16.18 8.91 8.27
N LYS A 130 15.92 8.84 9.58
CA LYS A 130 15.53 7.63 10.29
C LYS A 130 14.04 7.64 10.56
N SER A 131 13.34 6.55 10.27
CA SER A 131 11.89 6.46 10.47
C SER A 131 11.47 6.67 11.92
N GLU A 132 12.32 6.30 12.88
CA GLU A 132 12.05 6.47 14.31
C GLU A 132 11.86 7.95 14.71
N ASP A 133 12.49 8.87 13.97
CA ASP A 133 12.37 10.31 14.20
C ASP A 133 11.04 10.87 13.65
N TYR A 134 10.28 10.06 12.90
CA TYR A 134 9.10 10.45 12.14
C TYR A 134 7.98 9.42 12.24
N GLN A 135 7.51 9.14 13.46
CA GLN A 135 6.36 8.26 13.73
C GLN A 135 6.48 6.83 13.16
N ASN A 136 7.71 6.36 12.91
CA ASN A 136 8.00 5.08 12.26
C ASN A 136 7.50 4.99 10.80
N ASP A 137 7.38 6.12 10.10
CA ASP A 137 7.04 6.12 8.68
C ASP A 137 8.26 5.72 7.83
N TYR A 138 8.16 4.57 7.17
CA TYR A 138 9.22 4.01 6.33
C TYR A 138 9.46 4.79 5.03
N SER A 139 8.51 5.63 4.59
CA SER A 139 8.69 6.48 3.42
C SER A 139 9.78 7.53 3.64
N VAL A 140 10.06 7.89 4.90
CA VAL A 140 11.10 8.86 5.25
C VAL A 140 12.50 8.35 4.92
N GLY A 141 12.74 7.05 5.06
CA GLY A 141 14.00 6.41 4.65
C GLY A 141 14.27 6.45 3.14
N GLN A 142 13.30 6.87 2.33
CA GLN A 142 13.47 7.13 0.90
C GLN A 142 14.13 8.50 0.64
N TYR A 143 14.28 9.34 1.66
CA TYR A 143 14.93 10.64 1.56
C TYR A 143 16.32 10.64 2.19
N ALA A 144 17.18 11.48 1.64
CA ALA A 144 18.46 11.86 2.22
C ALA A 144 18.79 13.29 1.80
N VAL A 145 19.72 13.95 2.45
CA VAL A 145 20.07 15.35 2.17
C VAL A 145 21.57 15.55 2.25
N ASP A 146 22.11 16.46 1.45
CA ASP A 146 23.45 17.01 1.64
C ASP A 146 23.41 18.55 1.60
N ASN A 147 24.57 19.21 1.57
CA ASN A 147 24.68 20.67 1.52
C ASN A 147 24.22 21.31 0.20
N GLN A 148 23.84 20.51 -0.81
CA GLN A 148 23.45 20.96 -2.14
C GLN A 148 22.04 20.54 -2.51
N SER A 149 21.55 19.40 -2.03
CA SER A 149 20.36 18.76 -2.57
C SER A 149 19.64 17.87 -1.57
N LEU A 150 18.31 17.85 -1.69
CA LEU A 150 17.46 16.80 -1.14
C LEU A 150 17.37 15.66 -2.17
N TYR A 151 17.48 14.43 -1.70
CA TYR A 151 17.40 13.22 -2.51
C TYR A 151 16.12 12.46 -2.21
N PHE A 152 15.52 11.88 -3.24
CA PHE A 152 14.43 10.93 -3.11
C PHE A 152 14.73 9.70 -3.97
N ARG A 153 14.73 8.52 -3.35
CA ARG A 153 15.04 7.24 -4.00
C ARG A 153 16.33 7.26 -4.84
N GLY A 154 17.39 7.86 -4.29
CA GLY A 154 18.69 7.97 -4.95
C GLY A 154 18.82 9.09 -5.99
N GLN A 155 17.73 9.83 -6.26
CA GLN A 155 17.73 10.92 -7.24
C GLN A 155 17.75 12.27 -6.54
N SER A 156 18.63 13.16 -7.02
CA SER A 156 18.67 14.56 -6.58
C SER A 156 17.44 15.33 -7.06
N LEU A 157 16.75 15.99 -6.15
CA LEU A 157 15.56 16.77 -6.46
C LEU A 157 15.94 18.18 -6.92
N SER A 158 15.86 18.40 -8.23
CA SER A 158 16.20 19.69 -8.83
C SER A 158 15.20 20.77 -8.42
N GLY A 159 15.72 21.94 -8.04
CA GLY A 159 14.92 23.11 -7.67
C GLY A 159 14.44 23.14 -6.22
N VAL A 160 14.67 22.07 -5.44
CA VAL A 160 14.40 22.08 -3.99
C VAL A 160 15.46 22.89 -3.27
N ARG A 161 15.00 23.81 -2.41
CA ARG A 161 15.83 24.57 -1.47
C ARG A 161 15.96 23.79 -0.16
N ILE A 162 17.19 23.63 0.32
CA ILE A 162 17.45 22.83 1.53
C ILE A 162 17.49 23.69 2.81
N GLU A 163 17.47 25.01 2.66
CA GLU A 163 17.46 25.93 3.80
C GLU A 163 16.17 25.78 4.59
N ASN A 164 16.28 25.67 5.93
CA ASN A 164 15.14 25.51 6.84
C ASN A 164 14.20 24.34 6.48
N LEU A 165 14.73 23.28 5.87
CA LEU A 165 13.95 22.10 5.51
C LEU A 165 13.51 21.33 6.75
N VAL A 166 12.20 21.11 6.91
CA VAL A 166 11.58 20.40 8.03
C VAL A 166 10.61 19.36 7.52
N GLY A 167 10.73 18.13 8.03
CA GLY A 167 9.79 17.05 7.77
C GLY A 167 8.60 17.15 8.73
N LYS A 168 7.38 17.09 8.21
CA LYS A 168 6.14 17.23 8.99
C LYS A 168 5.04 16.31 8.45
N PHE A 169 4.26 15.73 9.35
CA PHE A 169 3.00 15.08 8.99
C PHE A 169 1.89 16.14 8.92
N ILE A 170 1.18 16.15 7.81
CA ILE A 170 0.00 16.96 7.58
C ILE A 170 -1.07 15.98 7.09
N ALA A 171 -2.20 15.91 7.80
CA ALA A 171 -3.11 14.77 7.74
C ALA A 171 -2.36 13.47 8.08
N TYR A 172 -2.46 12.44 7.22
CA TYR A 172 -1.78 11.15 7.41
C TYR A 172 -0.60 10.97 6.45
N GLU A 173 -0.10 12.06 5.87
CA GLU A 173 0.98 12.02 4.89
C GLU A 173 2.19 12.85 5.32
N PHE A 174 3.37 12.40 4.90
CA PHE A 174 4.64 13.05 5.20
C PHE A 174 5.05 14.04 4.12
N TYR A 175 5.39 15.26 4.54
CA TYR A 175 5.83 16.35 3.68
C TYR A 175 7.17 16.90 4.16
N TRP A 176 7.99 17.35 3.22
CA TRP A 176 9.08 18.27 3.48
C TRP A 176 8.62 19.70 3.22
N LEU A 177 8.95 20.61 4.13
CA LEU A 177 8.60 22.02 4.07
C LEU A 177 9.86 22.85 4.21
N ASN A 178 9.99 23.90 3.41
CA ASN A 178 10.95 24.97 3.67
C ASN A 178 10.21 26.32 3.63
N ASP A 179 10.94 27.43 3.61
CA ASP A 179 10.34 28.78 3.63
C ASP A 179 9.45 29.08 2.40
N THR A 180 9.59 28.31 1.32
CA THR A 180 8.99 28.60 0.00
C THR A 180 8.31 27.41 -0.68
N GLN A 181 8.57 26.18 -0.25
CA GLN A 181 8.17 24.95 -0.95
C GLN A 181 7.56 23.93 0.00
N VAL A 182 6.56 23.22 -0.52
CA VAL A 182 6.01 21.99 0.04
C VAL A 182 6.42 20.87 -0.92
N ILE A 183 7.01 19.81 -0.40
CA ILE A 183 7.53 18.68 -1.19
C ILE A 183 6.94 17.38 -0.66
N LYS A 184 6.44 16.55 -1.58
CA LYS A 184 5.89 15.22 -1.29
C LYS A 184 6.34 14.25 -2.38
N ASN A 185 6.70 13.03 -2.00
CA ASN A 185 7.10 11.95 -2.91
C ASN A 185 8.14 12.36 -3.98
N GLY A 186 9.07 13.26 -3.62
CA GLY A 186 10.09 13.78 -4.54
C GLY A 186 9.62 14.91 -5.47
N GLU A 187 8.40 15.40 -5.33
CA GLU A 187 7.84 16.47 -6.17
C GLU A 187 7.53 17.72 -5.36
N ILE A 188 7.81 18.89 -5.93
CA ILE A 188 7.40 20.19 -5.38
C ILE A 188 5.92 20.40 -5.72
N ILE A 189 5.11 20.62 -4.69
CA ILE A 189 3.69 20.93 -4.87
C ILE A 189 3.57 22.45 -5.08
N GLU A 190 3.31 22.83 -6.33
CA GLU A 190 3.28 24.23 -6.75
C GLU A 190 2.06 24.99 -6.20
N GLY A 191 2.29 26.26 -5.88
CA GLY A 191 1.21 27.18 -5.50
C GLY A 191 0.62 26.93 -4.11
N LEU A 192 1.41 26.36 -3.20
CA LEU A 192 1.19 26.32 -1.76
C LEU A 192 2.09 27.33 -1.04
N ASP A 193 1.60 27.91 0.04
CA ASP A 193 2.40 28.58 1.05
C ASP A 193 2.70 27.58 2.18
N PRO A 194 3.97 27.18 2.40
CA PRO A 194 4.35 26.20 3.41
C PRO A 194 4.02 26.61 4.84
N GLN A 195 3.96 27.92 5.14
CA GLN A 195 3.69 28.41 6.50
C GLN A 195 2.23 28.25 6.89
N THR A 196 1.34 28.18 5.90
CA THR A 196 -0.11 28.07 6.10
C THR A 196 -0.66 26.74 5.60
N PHE A 197 0.20 25.86 5.05
CA PHE A 197 -0.19 24.52 4.62
C PHE A 197 -0.53 23.65 5.82
N GLY A 198 -1.74 23.09 5.80
CA GLY A 198 -2.30 22.33 6.90
C GLY A 198 -3.45 21.44 6.45
N ASP A 199 -4.03 20.75 7.43
CA ASP A 199 -5.06 19.74 7.28
C ASP A 199 -6.27 20.03 8.16
N PHE A 200 -7.34 19.28 7.93
CA PHE A 200 -8.50 19.25 8.80
C PHE A 200 -8.34 18.09 9.78
N GLU A 201 -8.34 18.39 11.08
CA GLU A 201 -8.16 17.38 12.14
C GLU A 201 -9.15 16.22 11.97
N GLY A 202 -8.64 14.99 11.96
CA GLY A 202 -9.43 13.78 11.80
C GLY A 202 -9.69 13.35 10.36
N PHE A 203 -9.20 14.09 9.36
CA PHE A 203 -9.41 13.78 7.94
C PHE A 203 -8.09 13.55 7.19
N SER A 204 -8.06 12.50 6.36
CA SER A 204 -6.82 11.99 5.76
C SER A 204 -6.42 12.65 4.46
N TYR A 205 -7.40 13.13 3.69
CA TYR A 205 -7.18 13.57 2.32
C TYR A 205 -7.43 15.07 2.11
N TRP A 206 -7.99 15.75 3.10
CA TRP A 206 -8.35 17.17 3.00
C TRP A 206 -7.23 18.05 3.56
N THR A 207 -6.61 18.83 2.69
CA THR A 207 -5.59 19.82 3.06
C THR A 207 -5.90 21.19 2.47
N TYR A 208 -5.25 22.22 3.01
CA TYR A 208 -5.41 23.58 2.57
C TYR A 208 -4.12 24.37 2.67
N SER A 209 -4.04 25.47 1.92
CA SER A 209 -3.00 26.48 2.08
C SER A 209 -3.55 27.87 1.77
N LYS A 210 -3.12 28.87 2.54
CA LYS A 210 -3.45 30.28 2.32
C LYS A 210 -2.30 30.95 1.56
N VAL A 211 -2.54 31.32 0.31
CA VAL A 211 -1.58 32.05 -0.53
C VAL A 211 -2.05 33.50 -0.67
N GLY A 212 -1.38 34.42 0.04
CA GLY A 212 -1.84 35.80 0.16
C GLY A 212 -3.15 35.88 0.95
N GLU A 213 -4.22 36.38 0.34
CA GLU A 213 -5.56 36.42 0.95
C GLU A 213 -6.50 35.31 0.47
N GLN A 214 -6.02 34.41 -0.38
CA GLN A 214 -6.84 33.32 -0.93
C GLN A 214 -6.46 31.98 -0.32
N TYR A 215 -7.48 31.24 0.11
CA TYR A 215 -7.31 29.85 0.48
C TYR A 215 -7.48 28.94 -0.73
N ARG A 216 -6.67 27.89 -0.78
CA ARG A 216 -6.76 26.80 -1.74
C ARG A 216 -6.99 25.51 -0.97
N LEU A 217 -7.96 24.72 -1.43
CA LEU A 217 -8.29 23.41 -0.88
C LEU A 217 -7.77 22.32 -1.78
N PHE A 218 -7.34 21.22 -1.18
CA PHE A 218 -6.82 20.06 -1.89
C PHE A 218 -7.46 18.79 -1.34
N TYR A 219 -7.73 17.86 -2.24
CA TYR A 219 -8.12 16.49 -1.94
C TYR A 219 -7.07 15.57 -2.53
N ASP A 220 -6.39 14.81 -1.69
CA ASP A 220 -5.26 13.95 -2.11
C ASP A 220 -4.29 14.70 -3.05
N ASN A 221 -3.87 15.89 -2.63
CA ASN A 221 -2.96 16.78 -3.36
C ASN A 221 -3.51 17.35 -4.69
N VAL A 222 -4.76 17.08 -5.04
CA VAL A 222 -5.44 17.65 -6.21
C VAL A 222 -6.25 18.88 -5.79
N LEU A 223 -6.04 20.00 -6.50
CA LEU A 223 -6.76 21.25 -6.23
C LEU A 223 -8.28 21.07 -6.38
N VAL A 224 -9.00 21.34 -5.30
CA VAL A 224 -10.46 21.38 -5.27
C VAL A 224 -10.93 22.74 -5.76
N LYS A 225 -11.51 22.75 -6.96
CA LYS A 225 -12.03 23.96 -7.59
C LYS A 225 -13.42 24.30 -7.06
N LEU A 226 -13.78 25.59 -7.09
CA LEU A 226 -15.12 26.13 -6.75
C LEU A 226 -15.52 26.07 -5.27
N ALA A 227 -14.71 25.46 -4.39
CA ALA A 227 -14.98 25.41 -2.97
C ALA A 227 -14.85 26.79 -2.30
N ASP A 228 -15.84 27.14 -1.49
CA ASP A 228 -15.77 28.28 -0.57
C ASP A 228 -15.12 27.85 0.75
N PHE A 229 -13.83 28.16 0.90
CA PHE A 229 -13.06 27.82 2.11
C PHE A 229 -13.72 28.32 3.40
N SER A 230 -14.38 29.49 3.38
CA SER A 230 -14.94 30.10 4.59
C SER A 230 -16.10 29.31 5.21
N SER A 231 -16.75 28.47 4.41
CA SER A 231 -17.85 27.61 4.81
C SER A 231 -17.56 26.12 4.59
N PHE A 232 -16.31 25.77 4.25
CA PHE A 232 -15.91 24.42 3.93
C PHE A 232 -15.86 23.54 5.19
N VAL A 233 -16.55 22.40 5.14
CA VAL A 233 -16.65 21.43 6.22
C VAL A 233 -16.44 20.04 5.63
N PRO A 234 -15.33 19.37 5.94
CA PRO A 234 -15.20 17.94 5.69
C PRO A 234 -16.21 17.16 6.53
N LEU A 235 -16.85 16.17 5.92
CA LEU A 235 -17.83 15.28 6.56
C LEU A 235 -17.22 13.88 6.76
N THR A 236 -16.48 13.40 5.77
CA THR A 236 -15.67 12.17 5.83
C THR A 236 -14.38 12.35 5.02
N ASP A 237 -13.55 11.31 5.00
CA ASP A 237 -12.37 11.21 4.14
C ASP A 237 -12.68 11.29 2.64
N MET A 238 -13.95 11.17 2.23
CA MET A 238 -14.35 11.29 0.82
C MET A 238 -15.36 12.41 0.59
N LEU A 239 -16.11 12.84 1.62
CA LEU A 239 -17.18 13.83 1.51
C LEU A 239 -16.84 15.12 2.24
N ALA A 240 -17.18 16.24 1.61
CA ALA A 240 -17.17 17.55 2.23
C ALA A 240 -18.30 18.41 1.67
N LYS A 241 -18.59 19.54 2.31
CA LYS A 241 -19.52 20.54 1.78
C LYS A 241 -19.01 21.95 2.02
N ASP A 242 -19.48 22.89 1.21
CA ASP A 242 -19.47 24.30 1.53
C ASP A 242 -20.92 24.80 1.61
N ASN A 243 -21.16 26.11 1.67
CA ASN A 243 -22.53 26.67 1.70
C ASN A 243 -23.34 26.52 0.39
N ARG A 244 -22.73 26.01 -0.68
CA ARG A 244 -23.31 25.99 -2.04
C ARG A 244 -23.28 24.62 -2.69
N ARG A 245 -22.39 23.73 -2.26
CA ARG A 245 -22.08 22.46 -2.93
C ARG A 245 -21.65 21.40 -1.94
N VAL A 246 -21.85 20.17 -2.35
CA VAL A 246 -21.22 18.98 -1.75
C VAL A 246 -20.10 18.51 -2.69
N PHE A 247 -19.04 18.00 -2.10
CA PHE A 247 -17.86 17.47 -2.78
C PHE A 247 -17.70 15.99 -2.44
N TYR A 248 -17.42 15.18 -3.45
CA TYR A 248 -17.04 13.78 -3.32
C TYR A 248 -15.68 13.58 -4.00
N GLU A 249 -14.70 13.09 -3.24
CA GLU A 249 -13.31 12.93 -3.68
C GLU A 249 -12.73 14.20 -4.34
N GLY A 250 -12.98 15.35 -3.70
CA GLY A 250 -12.54 16.66 -4.18
C GLY A 250 -13.28 17.20 -5.40
N LYS A 251 -14.28 16.50 -5.93
CA LYS A 251 -15.09 16.94 -7.08
C LYS A 251 -16.47 17.40 -6.62
N PRO A 252 -16.97 18.55 -7.11
CA PRO A 252 -18.34 18.95 -6.80
C PRO A 252 -19.33 17.95 -7.40
N ILE A 253 -20.30 17.50 -6.60
CA ILE A 253 -21.35 16.60 -7.09
C ILE A 253 -22.43 17.41 -7.80
N ALA A 254 -22.94 16.87 -8.92
CA ALA A 254 -23.98 17.50 -9.74
C ALA A 254 -25.39 17.05 -9.35
N LEU A 255 -25.61 16.66 -8.10
CA LEU A 255 -26.93 16.32 -7.57
C LEU A 255 -27.57 17.56 -6.97
N GLU A 256 -28.89 17.69 -7.11
CA GLU A 256 -29.64 18.85 -6.60
C GLU A 256 -29.78 18.86 -5.07
N ALA A 257 -28.71 18.54 -4.32
CA ALA A 257 -28.75 18.34 -2.86
C ALA A 257 -29.13 19.60 -2.08
N ASP A 258 -29.90 19.41 -1.00
CA ASP A 258 -30.09 20.46 0.00
C ASP A 258 -28.83 20.52 0.88
N VAL A 259 -27.91 21.42 0.54
CA VAL A 259 -26.58 21.51 1.14
C VAL A 259 -26.63 21.87 2.63
N GLU A 260 -27.62 22.66 3.03
CA GLU A 260 -27.80 23.07 4.43
C GLU A 260 -28.05 21.84 5.33
N SER A 261 -28.97 20.96 4.93
CA SER A 261 -29.30 19.73 5.66
C SER A 261 -28.46 18.51 5.29
N PHE A 262 -27.58 18.61 4.29
CA PHE A 262 -26.73 17.50 3.86
C PHE A 262 -25.77 17.06 4.97
N ASP A 263 -25.82 15.78 5.34
CA ASP A 263 -24.98 15.19 6.38
C ASP A 263 -24.72 13.71 6.13
N THR A 264 -23.69 13.19 6.79
CA THR A 264 -23.33 11.77 6.83
C THR A 264 -23.87 11.12 8.10
N PHE A 265 -23.98 9.80 8.10
CA PHE A 265 -24.49 9.05 9.23
C PHE A 265 -23.78 7.69 9.33
N SER A 266 -24.22 6.82 10.24
CA SER A 266 -23.49 5.61 10.62
C SER A 266 -23.32 4.58 9.50
N ILE A 267 -24.06 4.69 8.40
CA ILE A 267 -24.00 3.74 7.30
C ILE A 267 -22.96 4.18 6.28
N TYR A 268 -21.91 3.36 6.13
CA TYR A 268 -20.82 3.63 5.22
C TYR A 268 -21.28 3.70 3.76
N GLY A 269 -20.74 4.66 3.01
CA GLY A 269 -21.08 4.85 1.60
C GLY A 269 -22.41 5.56 1.35
N PHE A 270 -23.11 6.02 2.41
CA PHE A 270 -24.34 6.79 2.28
C PHE A 270 -24.22 8.16 2.92
N ALA A 271 -24.98 9.11 2.37
CA ALA A 271 -25.25 10.40 2.99
C ALA A 271 -26.69 10.80 2.70
N ARG A 272 -27.22 11.80 3.41
CA ARG A 272 -28.60 12.26 3.24
C ARG A 272 -28.69 13.76 3.32
N ASP A 273 -29.72 14.30 2.70
CA ASP A 273 -30.27 15.60 3.06
C ASP A 273 -31.69 15.41 3.64
N LYS A 274 -32.39 16.49 3.95
CA LYS A 274 -33.74 16.44 4.54
C LYS A 274 -34.80 15.74 3.66
N ASP A 275 -34.56 15.62 2.34
CA ASP A 275 -35.53 15.10 1.37
C ASP A 275 -35.07 13.78 0.71
N ARG A 276 -33.77 13.51 0.62
CA ARG A 276 -33.19 12.41 -0.18
C ARG A 276 -32.00 11.73 0.49
N LEU A 277 -31.81 10.49 0.08
CA LEU A 277 -30.66 9.65 0.40
C LEU A 277 -29.78 9.48 -0.83
N TYR A 278 -28.46 9.43 -0.61
CA TYR A 278 -27.43 9.35 -1.62
C TYR A 278 -26.51 8.17 -1.36
N TYR A 279 -26.14 7.45 -2.41
CA TYR A 279 -25.17 6.35 -2.37
C TYR A 279 -23.90 6.72 -3.12
N PHE A 280 -22.75 6.44 -2.50
CA PHE A 280 -21.39 6.79 -2.93
C PHE A 280 -20.49 5.56 -3.12
N GLY A 281 -21.06 4.38 -3.38
CA GLY A 281 -20.26 3.16 -3.56
C GLY A 281 -19.91 2.78 -5.00
N GLY A 282 -20.44 3.50 -6.00
CA GLY A 282 -20.13 3.30 -7.42
C GLY A 282 -19.22 4.40 -8.01
N GLU A 283 -19.02 4.39 -9.33
CA GLU A 283 -18.21 5.40 -10.03
C GLU A 283 -18.73 6.84 -9.88
N SER A 284 -20.02 7.00 -9.59
CA SER A 284 -20.66 8.30 -9.42
C SER A 284 -21.75 8.24 -8.35
N PRO A 285 -21.94 9.32 -7.58
CA PRO A 285 -23.00 9.38 -6.59
C PRO A 285 -24.38 9.27 -7.24
N VAL A 286 -25.26 8.44 -6.66
CA VAL A 286 -26.64 8.26 -7.13
C VAL A 286 -27.65 8.57 -6.04
N VAL A 287 -28.80 9.10 -6.43
CA VAL A 287 -29.95 9.29 -5.51
C VAL A 287 -30.65 7.94 -5.34
N VAL A 288 -30.87 7.53 -4.09
CA VAL A 288 -31.69 6.36 -3.78
C VAL A 288 -33.16 6.77 -3.89
N SER A 289 -33.78 6.41 -5.01
CA SER A 289 -35.16 6.82 -5.31
C SER A 289 -36.16 6.19 -4.34
N GLY A 290 -37.09 6.99 -3.82
CA GLY A 290 -38.13 6.52 -2.92
C GLY A 290 -37.70 6.31 -1.47
N ALA A 291 -36.41 6.46 -1.16
CA ALA A 291 -35.91 6.28 0.20
C ALA A 291 -36.36 7.38 1.14
N ASP A 292 -36.77 6.95 2.33
CA ASP A 292 -36.99 7.81 3.48
C ASP A 292 -35.67 7.97 4.25
N PRO A 293 -35.00 9.14 4.18
CA PRO A 293 -33.65 9.28 4.72
C PRO A 293 -33.60 9.19 6.25
N ASP A 294 -34.70 9.46 6.94
CA ASP A 294 -34.79 9.48 8.40
C ASP A 294 -34.89 8.08 9.00
N SER A 295 -35.48 7.13 8.27
CA SER A 295 -35.70 5.75 8.70
C SER A 295 -34.80 4.71 8.03
N PHE A 296 -33.85 5.16 7.21
CA PHE A 296 -32.92 4.28 6.50
C PHE A 296 -31.92 3.59 7.43
N ASP A 297 -31.83 2.27 7.32
CA ASP A 297 -31.04 1.40 8.20
C ASP A 297 -30.40 0.23 7.44
N GLU A 298 -29.29 -0.29 7.95
CA GLU A 298 -28.55 -1.41 7.35
C GLU A 298 -29.03 -2.75 7.90
N LEU A 299 -29.38 -3.68 7.02
CA LEU A 299 -29.72 -5.06 7.37
C LEU A 299 -28.54 -6.03 7.22
N GLY A 300 -27.46 -5.58 6.57
CA GLY A 300 -26.28 -6.37 6.25
C GLY A 300 -26.38 -7.06 4.89
N TRP A 301 -25.26 -7.60 4.40
CA TRP A 301 -25.17 -8.29 3.10
C TRP A 301 -25.71 -7.47 1.92
N ARG A 302 -25.44 -6.14 1.94
CA ARG A 302 -25.92 -5.17 0.94
C ARG A 302 -27.45 -4.97 0.92
N TYR A 303 -28.17 -5.49 1.92
CA TYR A 303 -29.57 -5.16 2.14
C TYR A 303 -29.73 -4.00 3.12
N TYR A 304 -30.68 -3.13 2.81
CA TYR A 304 -31.03 -1.95 3.60
C TYR A 304 -32.54 -1.86 3.68
N LYS A 305 -33.04 -1.08 4.62
CA LYS A 305 -34.46 -0.80 4.75
C LYS A 305 -34.72 0.64 5.10
N ASP A 306 -35.93 1.09 4.83
CA ASP A 306 -36.52 2.22 5.52
C ASP A 306 -37.95 1.87 5.98
N LYS A 307 -38.73 2.85 6.39
CA LYS A 307 -40.13 2.63 6.80
C LYS A 307 -41.07 2.18 5.66
N ASN A 308 -40.68 2.39 4.41
CA ASN A 308 -41.48 2.25 3.20
C ASN A 308 -41.03 1.12 2.26
N ALA A 309 -39.81 0.61 2.36
CA ALA A 309 -39.23 -0.36 1.42
C ALA A 309 -37.99 -1.10 1.98
N ILE A 310 -37.67 -2.22 1.33
CA ILE A 310 -36.38 -2.91 1.43
C ILE A 310 -35.59 -2.64 0.15
N TYR A 311 -34.29 -2.41 0.30
CA TYR A 311 -33.37 -2.12 -0.80
C TYR A 311 -32.27 -3.17 -0.86
N TYR A 312 -31.82 -3.48 -2.07
CA TYR A 312 -30.57 -4.18 -2.30
C TYR A 312 -29.61 -3.28 -3.08
N VAL A 313 -28.38 -3.17 -2.61
CA VAL A 313 -27.39 -2.25 -3.16
C VAL A 313 -26.35 -3.02 -3.94
N GLN A 314 -26.22 -2.68 -5.21
CA GLN A 314 -25.18 -3.17 -6.09
C GLN A 314 -24.14 -2.07 -6.29
N GLU A 315 -22.88 -2.47 -6.35
CA GLU A 315 -21.72 -1.57 -6.37
C GLU A 315 -21.76 -0.62 -7.58
N GLU A 316 -22.18 -1.12 -8.75
CA GLU A 316 -22.26 -0.33 -9.99
C GLU A 316 -23.65 0.27 -10.25
N GLU A 317 -24.72 -0.42 -9.87
CA GLU A 317 -26.09 -0.04 -10.22
C GLU A 317 -26.79 0.79 -9.12
N GLY A 318 -26.18 0.89 -7.94
CA GLY A 318 -26.75 1.58 -6.79
C GLY A 318 -27.83 0.79 -6.07
N ALA A 319 -28.76 1.50 -5.43
CA ALA A 319 -29.80 0.93 -4.59
C ALA A 319 -31.08 0.63 -5.40
N SER A 320 -31.53 -0.61 -5.38
CA SER A 320 -32.77 -1.07 -6.02
C SER A 320 -33.82 -1.46 -4.97
N ILE A 321 -35.06 -1.03 -5.16
CA ILE A 321 -36.20 -1.43 -4.31
C ILE A 321 -36.58 -2.88 -4.61
N LEU A 322 -36.77 -3.67 -3.56
CA LEU A 322 -37.31 -5.01 -3.68
C LEU A 322 -38.83 -4.96 -3.73
N GLU A 323 -39.37 -5.29 -4.90
CA GLU A 323 -40.82 -5.34 -5.12
C GLU A 323 -41.47 -6.57 -4.46
N SER A 324 -42.70 -6.41 -3.96
CA SER A 324 -43.52 -7.49 -3.40
C SER A 324 -42.90 -8.25 -2.21
N VAL A 325 -42.01 -7.60 -1.45
CA VAL A 325 -41.49 -8.10 -0.16
C VAL A 325 -42.51 -7.92 0.95
N ASP A 326 -42.56 -8.87 1.89
CA ASP A 326 -43.21 -8.70 3.19
C ASP A 326 -42.22 -8.06 4.18
N HIS A 327 -42.35 -6.74 4.37
CA HIS A 327 -41.41 -5.95 5.18
C HIS A 327 -41.36 -6.41 6.64
N GLY A 328 -42.46 -6.98 7.16
CA GLY A 328 -42.54 -7.39 8.56
C GLY A 328 -41.76 -8.68 8.86
N SER A 329 -41.55 -9.52 7.85
CA SER A 329 -40.89 -10.82 7.98
C SER A 329 -39.55 -10.92 7.27
N PHE A 330 -39.13 -9.87 6.55
CA PHE A 330 -37.87 -9.88 5.81
C PHE A 330 -36.67 -10.09 6.73
N GLN A 331 -35.87 -11.10 6.40
CA GLN A 331 -34.71 -11.53 7.17
C GLN A 331 -33.52 -11.76 6.24
N VAL A 332 -32.43 -11.05 6.52
CA VAL A 332 -31.12 -11.32 5.91
C VAL A 332 -30.48 -12.50 6.65
N LEU A 333 -30.02 -13.48 5.88
CA LEU A 333 -29.39 -14.70 6.39
C LEU A 333 -27.89 -14.72 6.09
N GLY A 334 -27.47 -14.04 5.02
CA GLY A 334 -26.10 -14.04 4.55
C GLY A 334 -25.70 -15.32 3.84
N TYR A 335 -24.39 -15.56 3.71
CA TYR A 335 -23.89 -16.83 3.19
C TYR A 335 -24.09 -17.95 4.22
N VAL A 336 -24.98 -18.90 3.90
CA VAL A 336 -25.19 -20.10 4.68
C VAL A 336 -24.83 -21.32 3.82
N GLU A 337 -23.90 -22.14 4.31
CA GLU A 337 -23.46 -23.35 3.61
C GLU A 337 -24.65 -24.29 3.38
N GLY A 338 -24.92 -24.60 2.10
CA GLY A 338 -26.06 -25.45 1.70
C GLY A 338 -27.36 -24.70 1.36
N HIS A 339 -27.36 -23.37 1.38
CA HIS A 339 -28.47 -22.54 0.89
C HIS A 339 -28.04 -21.71 -0.32
N ASP A 340 -28.91 -21.66 -1.34
CA ASP A 340 -28.68 -20.86 -2.55
C ASP A 340 -29.21 -19.42 -2.43
N TYR A 341 -29.63 -18.97 -1.23
CA TYR A 341 -30.25 -17.67 -0.98
C TYR A 341 -29.64 -16.92 0.21
N ASP A 342 -29.64 -15.59 0.13
CA ASP A 342 -29.02 -14.68 1.11
C ASP A 342 -30.04 -13.89 1.96
N ALA A 343 -31.31 -13.86 1.56
CA ALA A 343 -32.41 -13.34 2.35
C ALA A 343 -33.74 -14.08 2.08
N LYS A 344 -34.72 -13.90 2.96
CA LYS A 344 -36.07 -14.47 2.84
C LYS A 344 -37.12 -13.60 3.51
N ASP A 345 -38.38 -13.82 3.15
CA ASP A 345 -39.56 -13.31 3.85
C ASP A 345 -40.71 -14.34 3.80
N THR A 346 -41.93 -13.97 4.21
CA THR A 346 -43.12 -14.84 4.08
C THR A 346 -43.48 -15.14 2.61
N ASN A 347 -43.08 -14.28 1.68
CA ASN A 347 -43.44 -14.36 0.26
C ASN A 347 -42.44 -15.13 -0.60
N GLY A 348 -41.23 -15.41 -0.10
CA GLY A 348 -40.22 -16.22 -0.79
C GLY A 348 -38.77 -15.99 -0.33
N TYR A 349 -37.84 -16.35 -1.21
CA TYR A 349 -36.40 -16.31 -1.00
C TYR A 349 -35.74 -15.34 -1.99
N TYR A 350 -34.57 -14.81 -1.63
CA TYR A 350 -33.87 -13.78 -2.40
C TYR A 350 -32.39 -14.12 -2.56
N VAL A 351 -31.84 -13.81 -3.74
CA VAL A 351 -30.42 -13.93 -4.08
C VAL A 351 -29.97 -12.60 -4.66
N ARG A 352 -29.13 -11.86 -3.95
CA ARG A 352 -28.63 -10.56 -4.40
C ARG A 352 -29.76 -9.62 -4.82
N GLY A 353 -30.80 -9.53 -4.00
CA GLY A 353 -31.99 -8.71 -4.26
C GLY A 353 -33.04 -9.33 -5.18
N GLU A 354 -32.71 -10.38 -5.93
CA GLU A 354 -33.63 -11.02 -6.87
C GLU A 354 -34.44 -12.13 -6.20
N LYS A 355 -35.76 -12.13 -6.39
CA LYS A 355 -36.64 -13.15 -5.84
C LYS A 355 -36.48 -14.48 -6.58
N VAL A 356 -36.26 -15.57 -5.84
CA VAL A 356 -36.15 -16.94 -6.38
C VAL A 356 -37.31 -17.82 -5.90
N SER A 357 -37.72 -18.76 -6.75
CA SER A 357 -38.70 -19.80 -6.38
C SER A 357 -37.96 -20.99 -5.79
N GLU A 358 -38.53 -21.63 -4.75
CA GLU A 358 -37.99 -22.89 -4.20
C GLU A 358 -37.77 -23.89 -5.35
N GLN A 359 -36.59 -24.52 -5.39
CA GLN A 359 -36.35 -25.74 -6.18
C GLN A 359 -36.75 -26.97 -5.39
#